data_AF-A0AA87ZYV4-F1
#
_entry.id   AF-A0AA87ZYV4-F1
#
_cell.length_a   1.000
_cell.length_b   1.000
_cell.length_c   1.000
_cell.angle_alpha   90.00
_cell.angle_beta   90.00
_cell.angle_gamma   90.00
#
_symmetry.space_group_name_H-M   'P 1'
#
loop_
_entity.id
_entity.type
_entity.pdbx_description
1 polymer ?
#
loop_
_entity_poly.entity_id
_entity_poly.type
_entity_poly.pdbx_seq_one_letter_code
_entity_poly.pdbx_strand_id
1 'polypeptide(L)'
;MAEEFVAGSTTELPVKRPREDEEGQNGVSASMDTDAAAAKLPDSISAVIPGWFSEISPMWPGEAHSLKVEKILFQGKSDYQDVMVFQAIVLLRDFWLQSSTYGKVLVLDGVIQLTERDECAYQEMITHLPLCSIPNPKKVLVIGGGDGGVLREVARHASVEQIDICEIDKMVVDVSKEFFPDVAIGYEDPRVTLHIGDGVAFLKAVPEGTYDAVIVDSSDPIGPAEELFKKPFFASVASTLRPGGVVCTQAESIWLHMHIIEDIVTNCRHIFKGSVNYAWTTVPTYPSGVIGFMLCSTEGPPVDFKHPVNPIDVNDKSKRPLKFYNSEIHTAAFCLPSFAKRVIDPKSERKHLELQK
;
A
#
# COMPACT_ATOMS: atom_id res chain seq x y z
N MET A 1 20.78 -32.57 -38.78
CA MET A 1 22.13 -32.37 -38.21
C MET A 1 22.24 -30.90 -37.86
N ALA A 2 22.48 -30.61 -36.56
CA ALA A 2 22.82 -29.33 -35.89
C ALA A 2 21.82 -28.16 -36.06
N GLU A 3 21.12 -27.67 -35.03
CA GLU A 3 21.56 -26.84 -33.86
C GLU A 3 22.31 -25.56 -34.32
N GLU A 4 21.95 -24.32 -33.94
CA GLU A 4 21.71 -23.79 -32.60
C GLU A 4 20.69 -22.63 -32.52
N PHE A 5 20.15 -22.45 -31.31
CA PHE A 5 19.21 -21.44 -30.86
C PHE A 5 19.90 -20.12 -30.46
N VAL A 6 19.19 -19.00 -30.68
CA VAL A 6 19.58 -17.64 -30.30
C VAL A 6 19.26 -17.39 -28.83
N ALA A 7 20.26 -16.99 -28.03
CA ALA A 7 20.08 -16.53 -26.66
C ALA A 7 19.63 -15.06 -26.63
N GLY A 8 18.52 -14.79 -25.94
CA GLY A 8 18.04 -13.45 -25.62
C GLY A 8 18.79 -12.86 -24.43
N SER A 9 19.31 -11.65 -24.58
CA SER A 9 20.06 -10.92 -23.56
C SER A 9 19.11 -10.20 -22.59
N THR A 10 19.14 -10.60 -21.32
CA THR A 10 18.66 -9.82 -20.18
C THR A 10 19.65 -8.69 -19.88
N THR A 11 19.19 -7.44 -19.92
CA THR A 11 19.98 -6.28 -19.52
C THR A 11 19.77 -5.99 -18.03
N GLU A 12 20.72 -6.41 -17.19
CA GLU A 12 20.82 -6.01 -15.79
C GLU A 12 21.38 -4.58 -15.66
N LEU A 13 20.81 -3.78 -14.75
CA LEU A 13 21.33 -2.49 -14.33
C LEU A 13 22.18 -2.65 -13.06
N PRO A 14 23.28 -1.88 -12.87
CA PRO A 14 24.30 -2.21 -11.88
C PRO A 14 23.96 -1.78 -10.44
N VAL A 15 24.26 -2.70 -9.51
CA VAL A 15 24.14 -2.56 -8.05
C VAL A 15 25.45 -1.99 -7.43
N LYS A 16 25.26 -1.09 -6.45
CA LYS A 16 26.16 -0.41 -5.47
C LYS A 16 27.70 -0.65 -5.45
N ARG A 17 28.41 0.44 -5.06
CA ARG A 17 29.87 0.54 -4.77
C ARG A 17 30.27 -0.13 -3.44
N PRO A 18 31.48 -0.74 -3.34
CA PRO A 18 31.99 -1.35 -2.10
C PRO A 18 32.72 -0.35 -1.18
N ARG A 19 32.81 -0.68 0.12
CA ARG A 19 33.71 -0.08 1.11
C ARG A 19 34.69 -1.15 1.63
N GLU A 20 35.88 -0.68 1.96
CA GLU A 20 37.13 -1.42 2.20
C GLU A 20 37.14 -2.24 3.50
N ASP A 21 37.93 -3.31 3.45
CA ASP A 21 38.24 -4.29 4.48
C ASP A 21 39.22 -3.77 5.55
N GLU A 22 39.13 -4.28 6.78
CA GLU A 22 40.30 -4.51 7.64
C GLU A 22 40.19 -5.86 8.39
N GLU A 23 41.34 -6.53 8.49
CA GLU A 23 41.60 -7.93 8.83
C GLU A 23 41.58 -8.25 10.34
N GLY A 24 41.49 -9.56 10.70
CA GLY A 24 41.81 -9.99 12.08
C GLY A 24 41.55 -11.45 12.51
N GLN A 25 42.14 -12.44 11.82
CA GLN A 25 42.64 -13.76 12.26
C GLN A 25 42.03 -14.63 13.40
N ASN A 26 41.82 -15.90 13.01
CA ASN A 26 42.19 -17.19 13.65
C ASN A 26 41.39 -17.82 14.81
N GLY A 27 40.96 -19.08 14.61
CA GLY A 27 40.84 -20.09 15.67
C GLY A 27 39.81 -21.20 15.43
N VAL A 28 40.24 -22.36 14.94
CA VAL A 28 39.42 -23.59 14.83
C VAL A 28 39.36 -24.31 16.18
N SER A 29 38.16 -24.63 16.68
CA SER A 29 37.92 -25.82 17.50
C SER A 29 36.48 -26.27 17.43
N ALA A 30 36.27 -27.52 17.00
CA ALA A 30 34.99 -28.20 17.06
C ALA A 30 34.69 -28.65 18.49
N SER A 31 33.54 -28.25 19.02
CA SER A 31 32.85 -28.94 20.11
C SER A 31 31.35 -28.88 19.84
N MET A 32 30.76 -30.06 19.66
CA MET A 32 29.32 -30.25 19.70
C MET A 32 28.87 -30.00 21.14
N ASP A 33 28.20 -28.89 21.38
CA ASP A 33 27.42 -28.70 22.60
C ASP A 33 26.03 -28.19 22.24
N THR A 34 25.06 -28.84 22.87
CA THR A 34 23.63 -28.69 22.70
C THR A 34 23.16 -27.35 23.21
N ASP A 35 22.86 -26.42 22.31
CA ASP A 35 22.00 -25.27 22.61
C ASP A 35 21.02 -25.08 21.46
N ALA A 36 19.78 -25.51 21.68
CA ALA A 36 18.66 -25.04 20.89
C ALA A 36 18.57 -23.54 21.14
N ALA A 37 19.14 -22.74 20.23
CA ALA A 37 19.06 -21.30 20.25
C ALA A 37 17.58 -20.91 20.43
N ALA A 38 17.26 -20.39 21.62
CA ALA A 38 16.00 -19.70 21.83
C ALA A 38 15.96 -18.57 20.81
N ALA A 39 15.20 -18.74 19.74
CA ALA A 39 15.00 -17.69 18.74
C ALA A 39 14.56 -16.44 19.50
N LYS A 40 15.42 -15.41 19.49
CA LYS A 40 15.14 -14.16 20.17
C LYS A 40 13.84 -13.62 19.58
N LEU A 41 12.81 -13.51 20.40
CA LEU A 41 11.53 -12.97 19.95
C LEU A 41 11.76 -11.57 19.37
N PRO A 42 11.06 -11.20 18.27
CA PRO A 42 11.17 -9.86 17.70
C PRO A 42 10.96 -8.79 18.78
N ASP A 43 11.65 -7.64 18.66
CA ASP A 43 11.55 -6.54 19.62
C ASP A 43 10.10 -5.98 19.73
N SER A 44 9.26 -6.25 18.74
CA SER A 44 7.83 -5.93 18.69
C SER A 44 6.91 -6.92 19.43
N ILE A 45 7.43 -8.04 19.92
CA ILE A 45 6.69 -8.96 20.79
C ILE A 45 6.79 -8.49 22.24
N SER A 46 5.65 -8.28 22.88
CA SER A 46 5.55 -7.75 24.25
C SER A 46 6.35 -8.57 25.25
N ALA A 47 7.30 -7.89 25.91
CA ALA A 47 8.04 -8.41 27.05
C ALA A 47 7.20 -8.42 28.35
N VAL A 48 6.05 -7.75 28.37
CA VAL A 48 5.18 -7.62 29.56
C VAL A 48 4.11 -8.71 29.59
N ILE A 49 3.40 -8.91 28.46
CA ILE A 49 2.42 -9.99 28.31
C ILE A 49 2.86 -10.85 27.13
N PRO A 50 3.45 -12.04 27.37
CA PRO A 50 3.99 -12.87 26.31
C PRO A 50 3.00 -13.18 25.19
N GLY A 51 3.49 -13.21 23.95
CA GLY A 51 2.71 -13.59 22.77
C GLY A 51 1.73 -12.52 22.29
N TRP A 52 2.00 -11.24 22.54
CA TRP A 52 1.32 -10.12 21.89
C TRP A 52 2.32 -9.38 21.01
N PHE A 53 1.93 -9.06 19.79
CA PHE A 53 2.62 -8.11 18.94
C PHE A 53 2.05 -6.73 19.22
N SER A 54 2.92 -5.73 19.37
CA SER A 54 2.53 -4.33 19.53
C SER A 54 3.18 -3.52 18.42
N GLU A 55 2.36 -2.88 17.60
CA GLU A 55 2.78 -1.97 16.54
C GLU A 55 3.20 -0.64 17.15
N ILE A 56 4.50 -0.37 17.17
CA ILE A 56 5.09 0.83 17.78
C ILE A 56 5.91 1.55 16.73
N SER A 57 5.64 2.84 16.51
CA SER A 57 6.37 3.69 15.58
C SER A 57 6.49 5.12 16.12
N PRO A 58 7.56 5.86 15.79
CA PRO A 58 7.62 7.29 16.02
C PRO A 58 6.54 8.09 15.26
N MET A 59 5.89 7.51 14.26
CA MET A 59 4.77 8.13 13.53
C MET A 59 3.50 8.29 14.39
N TRP A 60 3.28 7.41 15.36
CA TRP A 60 2.16 7.47 16.31
C TRP A 60 2.67 7.41 17.76
N PRO A 61 3.33 8.48 18.23
CA PRO A 61 4.00 8.46 19.53
C PRO A 61 2.99 8.37 20.68
N GLY A 62 3.25 7.45 21.61
CA GLY A 62 2.44 7.29 22.83
C GLY A 62 1.23 6.37 22.67
N GLU A 63 1.02 5.78 21.48
CA GLU A 63 0.00 4.77 21.22
C GLU A 63 0.60 3.54 20.51
N ALA A 64 -0.10 2.40 20.58
CA ALA A 64 0.27 1.18 19.88
C ALA A 64 -0.96 0.27 19.71
N HIS A 65 -1.19 -0.27 18.52
CA HIS A 65 -2.17 -1.34 18.33
C HIS A 65 -1.53 -2.67 18.71
N SER A 66 -2.20 -3.49 19.53
CA SER A 66 -1.67 -4.79 19.93
C SER A 66 -2.56 -5.94 19.49
N LEU A 67 -1.96 -6.94 18.84
CA LEU A 67 -2.62 -8.16 18.38
C LEU A 67 -2.02 -9.39 19.09
N LYS A 68 -2.87 -10.31 19.53
CA LYS A 68 -2.40 -11.56 20.14
C LYS A 68 -1.83 -12.47 19.06
N VAL A 69 -0.57 -12.84 19.19
CA VAL A 69 0.12 -13.75 18.28
C VAL A 69 -0.17 -15.19 18.69
N GLU A 70 -0.73 -15.96 17.76
CA GLU A 70 -0.86 -17.41 17.88
C GLU A 70 0.44 -18.10 17.47
N LYS A 71 0.93 -17.75 16.27
CA LYS A 71 2.11 -18.37 15.67
C LYS A 71 2.77 -17.41 14.68
N ILE A 72 4.09 -17.31 14.75
CA ILE A 72 4.90 -16.67 13.70
C ILE A 72 5.03 -17.67 12.56
N LEU A 73 4.58 -17.28 11.36
CA LEU A 73 4.61 -18.10 10.14
C LEU A 73 5.88 -17.85 9.35
N PHE A 74 6.34 -16.61 9.30
CA PHE A 74 7.55 -16.19 8.62
C PHE A 74 8.19 -15.01 9.35
N GLN A 75 9.53 -14.96 9.35
CA GLN A 75 10.29 -13.79 9.73
C GLN A 75 11.59 -13.76 8.94
N GLY A 76 11.89 -12.64 8.31
CA GLY A 76 13.09 -12.44 7.50
C GLY A 76 13.42 -10.96 7.36
N LYS A 77 14.63 -10.69 6.84
CA LYS A 77 15.07 -9.34 6.48
C LYS A 77 15.43 -9.36 5.00
N SER A 78 14.77 -8.55 4.20
CA SER A 78 15.09 -8.37 2.79
C SER A 78 16.20 -7.33 2.61
N ASP A 79 16.52 -6.99 1.36
CA ASP A 79 17.42 -5.87 1.06
C ASP A 79 16.82 -4.49 1.44
N TYR A 80 15.52 -4.44 1.75
CA TYR A 80 14.76 -3.22 1.96
C TYR A 80 14.22 -3.07 3.39
N GLN A 81 13.68 -4.14 3.97
CA GLN A 81 12.89 -4.07 5.22
C GLN A 81 12.87 -5.39 5.99
N ASP A 82 12.51 -5.32 7.27
CA ASP A 82 12.21 -6.50 8.09
C ASP A 82 10.77 -6.97 7.79
N VAL A 83 10.62 -8.22 7.34
CA VAL A 83 9.35 -8.83 6.91
C VAL A 83 8.91 -9.90 7.90
N MET A 84 7.68 -9.81 8.39
CA MET A 84 7.10 -10.80 9.30
C MET A 84 5.67 -11.15 8.91
N VAL A 85 5.33 -12.43 9.00
CA VAL A 85 3.96 -12.92 8.92
C VAL A 85 3.62 -13.72 10.15
N PHE A 86 2.48 -13.42 10.76
CA PHE A 86 1.98 -14.19 11.89
C PHE A 86 0.48 -14.41 11.83
N GLN A 87 0.02 -15.44 12.54
CA GLN A 87 -1.40 -15.75 12.76
C GLN A 87 -1.88 -15.05 14.04
N ALA A 88 -2.98 -14.29 13.97
CA ALA A 88 -3.51 -13.51 15.08
C ALA A 88 -4.84 -14.05 15.65
N ILE A 89 -4.94 -14.22 16.97
CA ILE A 89 -6.17 -14.64 17.67
C ILE A 89 -6.90 -13.45 18.31
N VAL A 90 -8.24 -13.50 18.35
CA VAL A 90 -9.01 -12.70 19.32
C VAL A 90 -9.74 -13.65 20.26
N LEU A 91 -9.51 -13.46 21.55
CA LEU A 91 -10.21 -14.18 22.60
C LEU A 91 -11.58 -13.53 22.83
N LEU A 92 -12.64 -14.04 22.19
CA LEU A 92 -14.00 -13.71 22.59
C LEU A 92 -14.38 -14.57 23.81
N ARG A 93 -14.76 -13.89 24.89
CA ARG A 93 -14.79 -14.41 26.26
C ARG A 93 -15.82 -15.54 26.50
N ASP A 94 -16.77 -15.75 25.60
CA ASP A 94 -17.96 -16.57 25.86
C ASP A 94 -18.22 -17.72 24.87
N PHE A 95 -17.28 -18.08 24.00
CA PHE A 95 -17.46 -19.29 23.19
C PHE A 95 -16.14 -20.02 22.94
N TRP A 96 -16.14 -21.33 23.25
CA TRP A 96 -15.10 -22.31 22.92
C TRP A 96 -15.02 -22.56 21.40
N LEU A 97 -14.88 -21.49 20.61
CA LEU A 97 -14.37 -21.53 19.25
C LEU A 97 -13.06 -20.72 19.29
N GLN A 98 -11.93 -21.42 19.35
CA GLN A 98 -10.64 -20.84 19.01
C GLN A 98 -10.72 -20.36 17.55
N SER A 99 -11.21 -19.15 17.34
CA SER A 99 -11.28 -18.53 16.02
C SER A 99 -10.25 -17.41 16.01
N SER A 100 -9.21 -17.57 15.19
CA SER A 100 -8.30 -16.50 14.86
C SER A 100 -9.08 -15.43 14.09
N THR A 101 -9.51 -14.33 14.74
CA THR A 101 -10.47 -13.42 14.07
C THR A 101 -9.84 -12.33 13.22
N TYR A 102 -8.57 -11.93 13.45
CA TYR A 102 -7.85 -11.05 12.53
C TYR A 102 -7.17 -11.82 11.39
N GLY A 103 -7.04 -13.15 11.53
CA GLY A 103 -6.43 -13.99 10.51
C GLY A 103 -4.92 -13.83 10.48
N LYS A 104 -4.33 -14.04 9.31
CA LYS A 104 -2.91 -13.77 9.09
C LYS A 104 -2.67 -12.27 8.98
N VAL A 105 -1.48 -11.85 9.42
CA VAL A 105 -1.06 -10.46 9.48
C VAL A 105 0.30 -10.35 8.80
N LEU A 106 0.43 -9.40 7.87
CA LEU A 106 1.71 -9.01 7.26
C LEU A 106 2.23 -7.77 8.00
N VAL A 107 3.51 -7.80 8.36
CA VAL A 107 4.21 -6.70 9.03
C VAL A 107 5.49 -6.40 8.27
N LEU A 108 5.73 -5.11 8.01
CA LEU A 108 6.96 -4.60 7.42
C LEU A 108 7.55 -3.54 8.34
N ASP A 109 8.83 -3.66 8.70
CA ASP A 109 9.54 -2.77 9.63
C ASP A 109 8.79 -2.50 10.96
N GLY A 110 8.03 -3.51 11.43
CA GLY A 110 7.24 -3.41 12.66
C GLY A 110 5.87 -2.73 12.51
N VAL A 111 5.48 -2.35 11.29
CA VAL A 111 4.18 -1.75 10.96
C VAL A 111 3.28 -2.78 10.27
N ILE A 112 2.02 -2.89 10.73
CA ILE A 112 1.00 -3.75 10.15
C ILE A 112 0.63 -3.22 8.76
N GLN A 113 0.87 -4.03 7.73
CA GLN A 113 0.49 -3.69 6.37
C GLN A 113 -0.89 -4.21 5.99
N LEU A 114 -1.28 -5.39 6.49
CA LEU A 114 -2.63 -5.92 6.28
C LEU A 114 -3.00 -6.98 7.30
N THR A 115 -4.31 -7.16 7.50
CA THR A 115 -4.88 -8.37 8.12
C THR A 115 -5.99 -8.95 7.24
N GLU A 116 -6.14 -10.28 7.22
CA GLU A 116 -7.19 -10.94 6.42
C GLU A 116 -8.62 -10.50 6.79
N ARG A 117 -8.81 -9.97 8.01
CA ARG A 117 -10.13 -9.57 8.50
C ARG A 117 -10.63 -8.26 7.91
N ASP A 118 -9.76 -7.27 7.77
CA ASP A 118 -10.13 -5.90 7.41
C ASP A 118 -9.44 -5.35 6.15
N GLU A 119 -8.59 -6.15 5.48
CA GLU A 119 -7.98 -5.80 4.20
C GLU A 119 -8.98 -5.30 3.16
N CYS A 120 -10.20 -5.81 3.17
CA CYS A 120 -11.23 -5.42 2.21
C CYS A 120 -11.62 -3.95 2.33
N ALA A 121 -11.55 -3.34 3.51
CA ALA A 121 -11.85 -1.91 3.66
C ALA A 121 -10.80 -1.05 2.97
N TYR A 122 -9.52 -1.40 3.07
CA TYR A 122 -8.45 -0.66 2.42
C TYR A 122 -8.41 -0.93 0.91
N GLN A 123 -8.31 -2.20 0.51
CA GLN A 123 -8.11 -2.60 -0.88
C GLN A 123 -9.29 -2.19 -1.78
N GLU A 124 -10.53 -2.39 -1.31
CA GLU A 124 -11.71 -1.99 -2.06
C GLU A 124 -11.77 -0.45 -2.19
N MET A 125 -11.45 0.30 -1.13
CA MET A 125 -11.51 1.76 -1.19
C MET A 125 -10.41 2.36 -2.06
N ILE A 126 -9.14 1.98 -1.85
CA ILE A 126 -8.02 2.56 -2.61
C ILE A 126 -8.14 2.25 -4.12
N THR A 127 -8.79 1.14 -4.47
CA THR A 127 -9.01 0.70 -5.85
C THR A 127 -10.27 1.28 -6.47
N HIS A 128 -11.41 1.17 -5.80
CA HIS A 128 -12.70 1.54 -6.41
C HIS A 128 -12.98 3.03 -6.33
N LEU A 129 -12.39 3.78 -5.40
CA LEU A 129 -12.48 5.24 -5.40
C LEU A 129 -11.99 5.83 -6.75
N PRO A 130 -10.75 5.59 -7.23
CA PRO A 130 -10.31 6.14 -8.51
C PRO A 130 -11.00 5.49 -9.71
N LEU A 131 -11.13 4.15 -9.74
CA LEU A 131 -11.58 3.44 -10.93
C LEU A 131 -13.08 3.58 -11.21
N CYS A 132 -13.90 3.83 -10.17
CA CYS A 132 -15.32 4.14 -10.37
C CYS A 132 -15.56 5.62 -10.74
N SER A 133 -14.56 6.50 -10.58
CA SER A 133 -14.66 7.92 -10.93
C SER A 133 -14.32 8.23 -12.39
N ILE A 134 -13.85 7.25 -13.16
CA ILE A 134 -13.56 7.40 -14.60
C ILE A 134 -14.30 6.36 -15.44
N PRO A 135 -14.71 6.70 -16.68
CA PRO A 135 -15.35 5.74 -17.57
C PRO A 135 -14.33 4.79 -18.19
N ASN A 136 -14.64 3.49 -18.17
CA ASN A 136 -13.92 2.43 -18.88
C ASN A 136 -12.37 2.48 -18.73
N PRO A 137 -11.81 2.43 -17.52
CA PRO A 137 -10.36 2.32 -17.34
C PRO A 137 -9.82 1.06 -18.02
N LYS A 138 -8.73 1.19 -18.79
CA LYS A 138 -8.10 0.10 -19.57
C LYS A 138 -6.71 -0.24 -19.06
N LYS A 139 -5.86 0.76 -18.81
CA LYS A 139 -4.48 0.55 -18.37
C LYS A 139 -4.25 1.17 -16.99
N VAL A 140 -3.98 0.31 -16.00
CA VAL A 140 -3.82 0.69 -14.59
C VAL A 140 -2.42 0.33 -14.12
N LEU A 141 -1.77 1.24 -13.41
CA LEU A 141 -0.52 1.00 -12.71
C LEU A 141 -0.78 0.89 -11.20
N VAL A 142 -0.18 -0.09 -10.55
CA VAL A 142 -0.08 -0.21 -9.09
C VAL A 142 1.40 -0.05 -8.69
N ILE A 143 1.70 0.87 -7.78
CA ILE A 143 3.04 1.03 -7.19
C ILE A 143 2.96 0.55 -5.75
N GLY A 144 3.86 -0.35 -5.36
CA GLY A 144 3.72 -1.13 -4.14
C GLY A 144 2.65 -2.23 -4.30
N GLY A 145 1.85 -2.48 -3.28
CA GLY A 145 0.78 -3.49 -3.32
C GLY A 145 1.28 -4.93 -3.42
N GLY A 146 2.47 -5.20 -2.84
CA GLY A 146 3.13 -6.50 -2.89
C GLY A 146 2.28 -7.68 -2.41
N ASP A 147 1.25 -7.45 -1.58
CA ASP A 147 0.30 -8.48 -1.14
C ASP A 147 -0.61 -9.00 -2.25
N GLY A 148 -0.87 -8.19 -3.27
CA GLY A 148 -1.69 -8.55 -4.44
C GLY A 148 -3.19 -8.32 -4.28
N GLY A 149 -3.66 -7.83 -3.14
CA GLY A 149 -5.08 -7.59 -2.92
C GLY A 149 -5.63 -6.44 -3.76
N VAL A 150 -4.86 -5.36 -3.94
CA VAL A 150 -5.23 -4.29 -4.89
C VAL A 150 -5.36 -4.84 -6.32
N LEU A 151 -4.49 -5.75 -6.75
CA LEU A 151 -4.60 -6.39 -8.07
C LEU A 151 -5.90 -7.17 -8.23
N ARG A 152 -6.29 -7.91 -7.19
CA ARG A 152 -7.56 -8.64 -7.14
C ARG A 152 -8.76 -7.70 -7.29
N GLU A 153 -8.72 -6.53 -6.67
CA GLU A 153 -9.79 -5.53 -6.78
C GLU A 153 -9.79 -4.82 -8.15
N VAL A 154 -8.62 -4.51 -8.72
CA VAL A 154 -8.51 -3.92 -10.07
C VAL A 154 -9.07 -4.90 -11.11
N ALA A 155 -8.80 -6.20 -10.94
CA ALA A 155 -9.27 -7.25 -11.84
C ALA A 155 -10.80 -7.35 -11.94
N ARG A 156 -11.56 -6.83 -10.97
CA ARG A 156 -13.03 -6.78 -11.03
C ARG A 156 -13.56 -5.89 -12.16
N HIS A 157 -12.78 -4.90 -12.58
CA HIS A 157 -13.16 -3.99 -13.64
C HIS A 157 -12.96 -4.66 -15.00
N ALA A 158 -14.06 -5.10 -15.62
CA ALA A 158 -14.02 -5.81 -16.90
C ALA A 158 -13.47 -4.99 -18.08
N SER A 159 -13.46 -3.65 -17.96
CA SER A 159 -12.85 -2.77 -18.97
C SER A 159 -11.33 -2.76 -18.93
N VAL A 160 -10.71 -3.20 -17.81
CA VAL A 160 -9.26 -3.19 -17.66
C VAL A 160 -8.65 -4.25 -18.55
N GLU A 161 -7.71 -3.82 -19.39
CA GLU A 161 -6.99 -4.61 -20.39
C GLU A 161 -5.57 -4.95 -19.93
N GLN A 162 -4.93 -4.08 -19.13
CA GLN A 162 -3.57 -4.26 -18.61
C GLN A 162 -3.44 -3.69 -17.19
N ILE A 163 -2.81 -4.47 -16.31
CA ILE A 163 -2.50 -4.11 -14.92
C ILE A 163 -0.99 -4.25 -14.73
N ASP A 164 -0.28 -3.14 -14.70
CA ASP A 164 1.16 -3.16 -14.39
C ASP A 164 1.31 -2.97 -12.86
N ILE A 165 2.15 -3.77 -12.21
CA ILE A 165 2.52 -3.59 -10.80
C ILE A 165 4.03 -3.44 -10.65
N CYS A 166 4.47 -2.42 -9.92
CA CYS A 166 5.88 -2.20 -9.58
C CYS A 166 6.05 -2.32 -8.06
N GLU A 167 6.60 -3.43 -7.60
CA GLU A 167 6.91 -3.71 -6.19
C GLU A 167 8.43 -3.75 -6.01
N ILE A 168 8.94 -3.04 -5.01
CA ILE A 168 10.38 -2.91 -4.80
C ILE A 168 10.96 -4.17 -4.14
N ASP A 169 10.19 -4.82 -3.27
CA ASP A 169 10.64 -5.93 -2.44
C ASP A 169 10.02 -7.26 -2.88
N LYS A 170 10.82 -8.06 -3.58
CA LYS A 170 10.43 -9.41 -4.00
C LYS A 170 10.04 -10.32 -2.83
N MET A 171 10.65 -10.15 -1.64
CA MET A 171 10.33 -10.98 -0.47
C MET A 171 8.87 -10.80 -0.05
N VAL A 172 8.34 -9.58 -0.13
CA VAL A 172 6.94 -9.27 0.17
C VAL A 172 6.01 -10.02 -0.78
N VAL A 173 6.31 -10.03 -2.08
CA VAL A 173 5.53 -10.76 -3.09
C VAL A 173 5.54 -12.26 -2.82
N ASP A 174 6.73 -12.82 -2.57
CA ASP A 174 6.90 -14.28 -2.38
C ASP A 174 6.16 -14.76 -1.13
N VAL A 175 6.35 -14.07 0.00
CA VAL A 175 5.70 -14.35 1.28
C VAL A 175 4.18 -14.17 1.17
N SER A 176 3.72 -13.15 0.44
CA SER A 176 2.28 -12.91 0.26
C SER A 176 1.62 -14.03 -0.54
N LYS A 177 2.27 -14.49 -1.62
CA LYS A 177 1.82 -15.66 -2.41
C LYS A 177 1.78 -16.94 -1.60
N GLU A 178 2.74 -17.14 -0.70
CA GLU A 178 2.82 -18.34 0.14
C GLU A 178 1.73 -18.36 1.24
N PHE A 179 1.58 -17.25 1.97
CA PHE A 179 0.76 -17.24 3.19
C PHE A 179 -0.64 -16.66 3.00
N PHE A 180 -0.88 -15.84 1.97
CA PHE A 180 -2.15 -15.13 1.74
C PHE A 180 -2.76 -15.47 0.37
N PRO A 181 -3.11 -16.75 0.09
CA PRO A 181 -3.52 -17.17 -1.24
C PRO A 181 -4.77 -16.45 -1.77
N ASP A 182 -5.70 -16.08 -0.89
CA ASP A 182 -6.91 -15.35 -1.30
C ASP A 182 -6.66 -13.88 -1.63
N VAL A 183 -5.60 -13.29 -1.07
CA VAL A 183 -5.15 -11.91 -1.33
C VAL A 183 -4.29 -11.89 -2.60
N ALA A 184 -3.27 -12.74 -2.63
CA ALA A 184 -2.31 -12.85 -3.72
C ALA A 184 -2.87 -13.47 -5.01
N ILE A 185 -4.11 -13.95 -5.02
CA ILE A 185 -4.81 -14.43 -6.23
C ILE A 185 -4.83 -13.39 -7.35
N GLY A 186 -4.72 -12.09 -7.01
CA GLY A 186 -4.60 -11.02 -7.98
C GLY A 186 -3.43 -11.22 -8.97
N TYR A 187 -2.33 -11.84 -8.54
CA TYR A 187 -1.20 -12.15 -9.41
C TYR A 187 -1.47 -13.23 -10.47
N GLU A 188 -2.56 -13.99 -10.36
CA GLU A 188 -2.93 -15.02 -11.33
C GLU A 188 -3.77 -14.47 -12.50
N ASP A 189 -4.21 -13.20 -12.43
CA ASP A 189 -4.96 -12.59 -13.54
C ASP A 189 -4.02 -12.38 -14.75
N PRO A 190 -4.39 -12.86 -15.95
CA PRO A 190 -3.51 -12.80 -17.13
C PRO A 190 -3.23 -11.38 -17.62
N ARG A 191 -3.93 -10.37 -17.11
CA ARG A 191 -3.69 -8.96 -17.41
C ARG A 191 -2.58 -8.34 -16.55
N VAL A 192 -2.14 -9.04 -15.50
CA VAL A 192 -1.13 -8.55 -14.56
C VAL A 192 0.28 -8.76 -15.09
N THR A 193 1.07 -7.69 -15.09
CA THR A 193 2.52 -7.72 -15.34
C THR A 193 3.25 -7.22 -14.10
N LEU A 194 4.01 -8.11 -13.46
CA LEU A 194 4.82 -7.79 -12.29
C LEU A 194 6.21 -7.30 -12.68
N HIS A 195 6.57 -6.12 -12.20
CA HIS A 195 7.88 -5.53 -12.26
C HIS A 195 8.47 -5.46 -10.84
N ILE A 196 9.60 -6.12 -10.62
CA ILE A 196 10.35 -5.98 -9.36
C ILE A 196 11.32 -4.81 -9.53
N GLY A 197 11.14 -3.74 -8.76
CA GLY A 197 11.99 -2.56 -8.81
C GLY A 197 11.39 -1.33 -8.15
N ASP A 198 12.19 -0.26 -8.12
CA ASP A 198 11.80 1.02 -7.57
C ASP A 198 10.73 1.71 -8.44
N GLY A 199 9.56 2.00 -7.84
CA GLY A 199 8.44 2.69 -8.49
C GLY A 199 8.78 4.09 -9.01
N VAL A 200 9.71 4.80 -8.37
CA VAL A 200 10.19 6.11 -8.84
C VAL A 200 10.96 5.96 -10.15
N ALA A 201 11.86 4.97 -10.22
CA ALA A 201 12.62 4.67 -11.43
C ALA A 201 11.70 4.15 -12.55
N PHE A 202 10.72 3.30 -12.20
CA PHE A 202 9.72 2.79 -13.14
C PHE A 202 8.92 3.92 -13.80
N LEU A 203 8.35 4.84 -13.01
CA LEU A 203 7.58 5.97 -13.55
C LEU A 203 8.37 6.85 -14.50
N LYS A 204 9.66 7.07 -14.25
CA LYS A 204 10.53 7.86 -15.14
C LYS A 204 10.77 7.20 -16.50
N ALA A 205 10.66 5.87 -16.58
CA ALA A 205 10.81 5.11 -17.82
C ALA A 205 9.50 4.99 -18.61
N VAL A 206 8.36 5.28 -17.98
CA VAL A 206 7.04 5.19 -18.62
C VAL A 206 6.82 6.38 -19.56
N PRO A 207 6.35 6.16 -20.80
CA PRO A 207 5.98 7.25 -21.71
C PRO A 207 4.86 8.14 -21.17
N GLU A 208 4.86 9.41 -21.54
CA GLU A 208 3.83 10.37 -21.15
C GLU A 208 2.42 9.90 -21.59
N GLY A 209 1.42 10.07 -20.72
CA GLY A 209 0.02 9.80 -21.04
C GLY A 209 -0.36 8.32 -21.22
N THR A 210 0.45 7.39 -20.69
CA THR A 210 0.26 5.94 -20.84
C THR A 210 -0.91 5.36 -20.03
N TYR A 211 -1.10 5.80 -18.79
CA TYR A 211 -2.04 5.17 -17.85
C TYR A 211 -3.35 5.94 -17.73
N ASP A 212 -4.45 5.20 -17.57
CA ASP A 212 -5.76 5.75 -17.18
C ASP A 212 -5.81 6.07 -15.69
N ALA A 213 -5.22 5.18 -14.90
CA ALA A 213 -5.15 5.29 -13.45
C ALA A 213 -3.81 4.80 -12.89
N VAL A 214 -3.34 5.46 -11.84
CA VAL A 214 -2.21 5.03 -11.01
C VAL A 214 -2.71 4.87 -9.57
N ILE A 215 -2.44 3.73 -8.94
CA ILE A 215 -2.71 3.46 -7.53
C ILE A 215 -1.37 3.33 -6.83
N VAL A 216 -1.13 4.14 -5.80
CA VAL A 216 0.09 4.10 -4.99
C VAL A 216 -0.28 3.49 -3.64
N ASP A 217 -0.06 2.19 -3.55
CA ASP A 217 -0.29 1.35 -2.40
C ASP A 217 1.04 1.10 -1.68
N SER A 218 1.56 2.16 -1.07
CA SER A 218 2.87 2.16 -0.40
C SER A 218 2.75 2.00 1.11
N SER A 219 3.84 1.57 1.73
CA SER A 219 4.05 1.72 3.17
C SER A 219 4.17 3.20 3.59
N ASP A 220 4.28 3.43 4.90
CA ASP A 220 4.48 4.74 5.52
C ASP A 220 5.70 5.51 4.95
N PRO A 221 5.76 6.86 5.10
CA PRO A 221 6.88 7.69 4.65
C PRO A 221 8.19 7.51 5.43
N ILE A 222 8.40 6.36 6.08
CA ILE A 222 9.64 5.91 6.70
C ILE A 222 10.09 4.64 5.97
N GLY A 223 11.37 4.59 5.59
CA GLY A 223 11.93 3.45 4.87
C GLY A 223 11.84 3.61 3.34
N PRO A 224 11.60 2.55 2.57
CA PRO A 224 11.74 2.57 1.11
C PRO A 224 10.71 3.46 0.39
N ALA A 225 9.61 3.82 1.04
CA ALA A 225 8.53 4.61 0.45
C ALA A 225 8.68 6.13 0.59
N GLU A 226 9.72 6.66 1.27
CA GLU A 226 9.83 8.10 1.56
C GLU A 226 9.69 8.99 0.32
N GLU A 227 10.29 8.60 -0.81
CA GLU A 227 10.26 9.39 -2.04
C GLU A 227 8.86 9.48 -2.66
N LEU A 228 7.98 8.51 -2.39
CA LEU A 228 6.62 8.43 -2.93
C LEU A 228 5.69 9.52 -2.38
N PHE A 229 6.09 10.17 -1.29
CA PHE A 229 5.33 11.27 -0.67
C PHE A 229 5.85 12.65 -1.08
N LYS A 230 6.87 12.73 -1.93
CA LYS A 230 7.52 13.99 -2.32
C LYS A 230 6.99 14.52 -3.65
N LYS A 231 7.06 15.84 -3.82
CA LYS A 231 6.65 16.56 -5.04
C LYS A 231 7.20 15.98 -6.36
N PRO A 232 8.48 15.55 -6.49
CA PRO A 232 9.00 15.00 -7.75
C PRO A 232 8.31 13.69 -8.17
N PHE A 233 7.91 12.85 -7.21
CA PHE A 233 7.18 11.63 -7.50
C PHE A 233 5.79 11.96 -8.05
N PHE A 234 5.02 12.82 -7.39
CA PHE A 234 3.71 13.26 -7.89
C PHE A 234 3.78 13.88 -9.30
N ALA A 235 4.86 14.61 -9.61
CA ALA A 235 5.07 15.16 -10.95
C ALA A 235 5.31 14.05 -11.99
N SER A 236 6.04 13.00 -11.62
CA SER A 236 6.26 11.82 -12.47
C SER A 236 4.95 11.04 -12.67
N VAL A 237 4.14 10.87 -11.63
CA VAL A 237 2.81 10.27 -11.75
C VAL A 237 1.95 11.07 -12.73
N ALA A 238 1.88 12.39 -12.56
CA ALA A 238 1.07 13.26 -13.42
C ALA A 238 1.49 13.17 -14.89
N SER A 239 2.77 13.05 -15.22
CA SER A 239 3.22 12.88 -16.61
C SER A 239 2.82 11.52 -17.20
N THR A 240 2.82 10.45 -16.41
CA THR A 240 2.44 9.12 -16.92
C THR A 240 0.94 8.94 -17.14
N LEU A 241 0.12 9.80 -16.53
CA LEU A 241 -1.34 9.76 -16.67
C LEU A 241 -1.78 10.47 -17.95
N ARG A 242 -2.74 9.88 -18.67
CA ARG A 242 -3.41 10.58 -19.79
C ARG A 242 -4.14 11.84 -19.31
N PRO A 243 -4.57 12.75 -20.23
CA PRO A 243 -5.46 13.84 -19.86
C PRO A 243 -6.75 13.34 -19.19
N GLY A 244 -7.08 13.89 -18.02
CA GLY A 244 -8.16 13.42 -17.15
C GLY A 244 -7.95 12.01 -16.57
N GLY A 245 -6.72 11.50 -16.61
CA GLY A 245 -6.30 10.30 -15.88
C GLY A 245 -6.18 10.59 -14.39
N VAL A 246 -6.29 9.55 -13.57
CA VAL A 246 -6.43 9.71 -12.11
C VAL A 246 -5.32 9.02 -11.32
N VAL A 247 -4.93 9.60 -10.20
CA VAL A 247 -4.10 8.93 -9.18
C VAL A 247 -4.89 8.77 -7.88
N CYS A 248 -4.73 7.63 -7.24
CA CYS A 248 -5.08 7.40 -5.84
C CYS A 248 -3.82 7.02 -5.07
N THR A 249 -3.53 7.66 -3.94
CA THR A 249 -2.42 7.25 -3.06
C THR A 249 -2.93 7.02 -1.65
N GLN A 250 -2.34 6.08 -0.91
CA GLN A 250 -2.38 6.10 0.56
C GLN A 250 -1.93 7.51 1.02
N ALA A 251 -2.68 8.12 1.93
CA ALA A 251 -2.43 9.47 2.40
C ALA A 251 -2.66 9.64 3.91
N GLU A 252 -2.29 8.63 4.69
CA GLU A 252 -2.12 8.70 6.14
C GLU A 252 -3.41 8.98 6.94
N SER A 253 -3.30 9.06 8.27
CA SER A 253 -4.43 9.34 9.16
C SER A 253 -4.63 10.83 9.42
N ILE A 254 -5.87 11.31 9.26
CA ILE A 254 -6.26 12.68 9.66
C ILE A 254 -6.16 12.93 11.17
N TRP A 255 -6.07 11.90 12.02
CA TRP A 255 -5.92 12.09 13.46
C TRP A 255 -4.47 12.31 13.90
N LEU A 256 -3.53 11.75 13.14
CA LEU A 256 -2.12 11.67 13.51
C LEU A 256 -1.24 12.57 12.63
N HIS A 257 -1.56 12.64 11.34
CA HIS A 257 -0.61 13.08 10.31
C HIS A 257 -1.08 14.32 9.53
N MET A 258 -1.92 15.19 10.13
CA MET A 258 -2.47 16.38 9.45
C MET A 258 -1.40 17.28 8.81
N HIS A 259 -0.21 17.39 9.40
CA HIS A 259 0.90 18.18 8.86
C HIS A 259 1.47 17.57 7.58
N ILE A 260 1.62 16.23 7.53
CA ILE A 260 2.03 15.49 6.33
C ILE A 260 0.96 15.62 5.25
N ILE A 261 -0.31 15.44 5.63
CA ILE A 261 -1.46 15.51 4.72
C ILE A 261 -1.58 16.91 4.09
N GLU A 262 -1.40 17.98 4.86
CA GLU A 262 -1.43 19.36 4.36
C GLU A 262 -0.36 19.60 3.29
N ASP A 263 0.86 19.12 3.52
CA ASP A 263 1.96 19.20 2.54
C ASP A 263 1.66 18.39 1.27
N ILE A 264 1.12 17.17 1.41
CA ILE A 264 0.72 16.34 0.28
C ILE A 264 -0.36 17.03 -0.55
N VAL A 265 -1.44 17.51 0.09
CA VAL A 265 -2.55 18.22 -0.57
C VAL A 265 -2.02 19.44 -1.32
N THR A 266 -1.14 20.22 -0.70
CA THR A 266 -0.52 21.40 -1.29
C THR A 266 0.31 21.04 -2.53
N ASN A 267 1.14 20.00 -2.43
CA ASN A 267 1.94 19.51 -3.56
C ASN A 267 1.04 19.01 -4.71
N CYS A 268 0.01 18.24 -4.40
CA CYS A 268 -0.93 17.74 -5.39
C CYS A 268 -1.67 18.88 -6.11
N ARG A 269 -2.12 19.93 -5.41
CA ARG A 269 -2.73 21.13 -6.04
C ARG A 269 -1.77 21.87 -6.97
N HIS A 270 -0.48 21.92 -6.63
CA HIS A 270 0.51 22.54 -7.48
C HIS A 270 0.75 21.75 -8.77
N ILE A 271 0.61 20.43 -8.74
CA ILE A 271 0.91 19.54 -9.86
C ILE A 271 -0.34 19.26 -10.71
N PHE A 272 -1.39 18.74 -10.09
CA PHE A 272 -2.61 18.31 -10.76
C PHE A 272 -3.54 19.50 -11.00
N LYS A 273 -3.95 19.68 -12.26
CA LYS A 273 -4.83 20.78 -12.69
C LYS A 273 -6.28 20.38 -12.91
N GLY A 274 -6.61 19.11 -12.74
CA GLY A 274 -7.97 18.63 -12.64
C GLY A 274 -8.50 18.71 -11.20
N SER A 275 -9.22 17.68 -10.77
CA SER A 275 -9.76 17.59 -9.41
C SER A 275 -8.68 17.13 -8.43
N VAL A 276 -8.65 17.70 -7.22
CA VAL A 276 -7.80 17.25 -6.10
C VAL A 276 -8.67 17.13 -4.86
N ASN A 277 -8.85 15.92 -4.36
CA ASN A 277 -9.69 15.62 -3.20
C ASN A 277 -8.96 14.66 -2.24
N TYR A 278 -9.41 14.66 -1.00
CA TYR A 278 -8.98 13.71 0.02
C TYR A 278 -10.20 12.91 0.46
N ALA A 279 -10.07 11.59 0.47
CA ALA A 279 -11.05 10.66 1.03
C ALA A 279 -10.47 9.98 2.27
N TRP A 280 -11.31 9.38 3.10
CA TRP A 280 -10.88 8.55 4.22
C TRP A 280 -11.81 7.35 4.42
N THR A 281 -11.28 6.30 5.04
CA THR A 281 -12.05 5.12 5.42
C THR A 281 -11.58 4.56 6.76
N THR A 282 -12.33 3.61 7.30
CA THR A 282 -12.02 2.89 8.54
C THR A 282 -11.24 1.61 8.24
N VAL A 283 -10.09 1.43 8.87
CA VAL A 283 -9.31 0.18 8.85
C VAL A 283 -8.86 -0.08 10.29
N PRO A 284 -9.55 -0.96 11.03
CA PRO A 284 -9.31 -1.15 12.45
C PRO A 284 -7.86 -1.42 12.86
N THR A 285 -7.09 -2.18 12.07
CA THR A 285 -5.70 -2.50 12.38
C THR A 285 -4.67 -1.47 11.93
N TYR A 286 -5.08 -0.37 11.30
CA TYR A 286 -4.18 0.74 11.03
C TYR A 286 -4.13 1.73 12.20
N PRO A 287 -3.04 2.49 12.35
CA PRO A 287 -2.90 3.51 13.38
C PRO A 287 -4.10 4.46 13.40
N SER A 288 -4.63 4.79 14.59
CA SER A 288 -5.90 5.51 14.82
C SER A 288 -7.21 4.86 14.28
N GLY A 289 -7.13 3.72 13.58
CA GLY A 289 -8.28 3.00 13.03
C GLY A 289 -8.85 3.57 11.73
N VAL A 290 -8.19 4.57 11.13
CA VAL A 290 -8.60 5.20 9.86
C VAL A 290 -7.40 5.49 8.98
N ILE A 291 -7.62 5.51 7.67
CA ILE A 291 -6.61 5.86 6.67
C ILE A 291 -7.23 6.72 5.57
N GLY A 292 -6.41 7.60 5.01
CA GLY A 292 -6.78 8.53 3.98
C GLY A 292 -6.28 8.16 2.59
N PHE A 293 -6.87 8.80 1.60
CA PHE A 293 -6.48 8.67 0.21
C PHE A 293 -6.46 10.03 -0.48
N MET A 294 -5.38 10.33 -1.19
CA MET A 294 -5.38 11.44 -2.14
C MET A 294 -5.94 10.98 -3.47
N LEU A 295 -6.93 11.69 -3.99
CA LEU A 295 -7.46 11.50 -5.33
C LEU A 295 -7.23 12.74 -6.18
N CYS A 296 -6.42 12.59 -7.22
CA CYS A 296 -6.10 13.68 -8.13
C CYS A 296 -6.36 13.30 -9.58
N SER A 297 -6.81 14.25 -10.40
CA SER A 297 -6.88 14.07 -11.85
C SER A 297 -6.01 15.11 -12.57
N THR A 298 -5.41 14.70 -13.69
CA THR A 298 -4.70 15.63 -14.57
C THR A 298 -5.67 16.58 -15.27
N GLU A 299 -5.14 17.62 -15.94
CA GLU A 299 -5.94 18.46 -16.84
C GLU A 299 -6.55 17.60 -17.95
N GLY A 300 -7.81 17.87 -18.33
CA GLY A 300 -8.52 17.09 -19.34
C GLY A 300 -10.01 16.97 -19.04
N PRO A 301 -10.66 15.86 -19.45
CA PRO A 301 -12.04 15.58 -19.07
C PRO A 301 -12.26 15.72 -17.56
N PRO A 302 -13.31 16.42 -17.10
CA PRO A 302 -13.54 16.64 -15.68
C PRO A 302 -13.84 15.32 -14.97
N VAL A 303 -13.24 15.15 -13.79
CA VAL A 303 -13.46 13.99 -12.92
C VAL A 303 -14.13 14.45 -11.63
N ASP A 304 -15.32 13.93 -11.34
CA ASP A 304 -15.97 14.12 -10.05
C ASP A 304 -15.72 12.90 -9.16
N PHE A 305 -14.72 13.01 -8.30
CA PHE A 305 -14.39 11.95 -7.35
C PHE A 305 -15.47 11.71 -6.28
N LYS A 306 -16.45 12.61 -6.10
CA LYS A 306 -17.46 12.46 -5.04
C LYS A 306 -18.67 11.66 -5.50
N HIS A 307 -18.87 11.55 -6.80
CA HIS A 307 -20.02 10.89 -7.40
C HIS A 307 -19.54 9.91 -8.48
N PRO A 308 -19.45 8.60 -8.17
CA PRO A 308 -18.87 7.62 -9.08
C PRO A 308 -19.70 7.51 -10.37
N VAL A 309 -19.04 7.58 -11.52
CA VAL A 309 -19.66 7.50 -12.86
C VAL A 309 -19.70 6.07 -13.41
N ASN A 310 -18.91 5.18 -12.82
CA ASN A 310 -18.79 3.77 -13.19
C ASN A 310 -18.89 2.89 -11.93
N PRO A 311 -20.04 2.82 -11.26
CA PRO A 311 -20.20 2.14 -9.98
C PRO A 311 -20.02 0.61 -10.12
N ILE A 312 -19.04 0.05 -9.42
CA ILE A 312 -18.74 -1.39 -9.47
C ILE A 312 -19.79 -2.23 -8.75
N ASP A 313 -20.45 -1.73 -7.71
CA ASP A 313 -21.50 -2.44 -6.94
C ASP A 313 -22.77 -2.75 -7.74
N VAL A 314 -22.98 -2.04 -8.85
CA VAL A 314 -24.07 -2.31 -9.81
C VAL A 314 -23.61 -3.25 -10.93
N ASN A 315 -22.33 -3.20 -11.29
CA ASN A 315 -21.78 -3.82 -12.50
C ASN A 315 -20.92 -5.06 -12.23
N ASP A 316 -20.62 -5.36 -10.97
CA ASP A 316 -19.75 -6.47 -10.60
C ASP A 316 -20.41 -7.81 -10.92
N LYS A 317 -19.73 -8.57 -11.80
CA LYS A 317 -20.11 -9.94 -12.18
C LYS A 317 -19.19 -10.98 -11.55
N SER A 318 -18.28 -10.55 -10.68
CA SER A 318 -17.36 -11.44 -9.99
C SER A 318 -18.14 -12.37 -9.04
N LYS A 319 -17.54 -13.52 -8.73
CA LYS A 319 -18.11 -14.50 -7.79
C LYS A 319 -17.91 -14.11 -6.33
N ARG A 320 -17.05 -13.12 -6.05
CA ARG A 320 -16.69 -12.68 -4.70
C ARG A 320 -17.41 -11.35 -4.47
N PRO A 321 -18.45 -11.25 -3.63
CA PRO A 321 -19.10 -9.96 -3.41
C PRO A 321 -18.13 -8.95 -2.79
N LEU A 322 -18.33 -7.67 -3.09
CA LEU A 322 -17.71 -6.58 -2.33
C LEU A 322 -18.11 -6.71 -0.86
N LYS A 323 -17.16 -6.49 0.04
CA LYS A 323 -17.35 -6.62 1.49
C LYS A 323 -17.51 -5.26 2.16
N PHE A 324 -16.99 -4.18 1.57
CA PHE A 324 -16.95 -2.86 2.19
C PHE A 324 -17.45 -1.75 1.24
N TYR A 325 -16.87 -1.64 0.05
CA TYR A 325 -17.19 -0.60 -0.91
C TYR A 325 -18.61 -0.73 -1.44
N ASN A 326 -19.29 0.41 -1.52
CA ASN A 326 -20.48 0.63 -2.32
C ASN A 326 -20.54 2.11 -2.72
N SER A 327 -21.44 2.46 -3.63
CA SER A 327 -21.56 3.83 -4.14
C SER A 327 -21.89 4.87 -3.06
N GLU A 328 -22.62 4.50 -2.00
CA GLU A 328 -22.91 5.41 -0.88
C GLU A 328 -21.66 5.67 -0.03
N ILE A 329 -20.91 4.61 0.30
CA ILE A 329 -19.65 4.71 1.03
C ILE A 329 -18.59 5.50 0.23
N HIS A 330 -18.58 5.37 -1.09
CA HIS A 330 -17.73 6.18 -1.97
C HIS A 330 -17.94 7.67 -1.73
N THR A 331 -19.19 8.14 -1.81
CA THR A 331 -19.51 9.56 -1.57
C THR A 331 -19.24 9.96 -0.11
N ALA A 332 -19.61 9.11 0.85
CA ALA A 332 -19.42 9.37 2.28
C ALA A 332 -17.93 9.49 2.67
N ALA A 333 -17.03 8.80 1.98
CA ALA A 333 -15.59 8.87 2.21
C ALA A 333 -15.00 10.27 1.98
N PHE A 334 -15.70 11.19 1.31
CA PHE A 334 -15.27 12.59 1.15
C PHE A 334 -15.87 13.53 2.20
N CYS A 335 -16.71 13.03 3.11
CA CYS A 335 -17.30 13.78 4.20
C CYS A 335 -16.35 13.82 5.40
N LEU A 336 -15.36 14.70 5.33
CA LEU A 336 -14.34 14.85 6.38
C LEU A 336 -14.88 15.54 7.64
N PRO A 337 -14.38 15.17 8.84
CA PRO A 337 -14.61 15.92 10.07
C PRO A 337 -14.21 17.40 9.94
N SER A 338 -14.87 18.28 10.69
CA SER A 338 -14.70 19.73 10.59
C SER A 338 -13.24 20.19 10.75
N PHE A 339 -12.45 19.54 11.61
CA PHE A 339 -11.06 19.95 11.82
C PHE A 339 -10.20 19.68 10.58
N ALA A 340 -10.30 18.49 9.97
CA ALA A 340 -9.57 18.10 8.77
C ALA A 340 -10.07 18.88 7.54
N LYS A 341 -11.39 19.03 7.41
CA LYS A 341 -12.00 19.81 6.33
C LYS A 341 -11.47 21.25 6.27
N ARG A 342 -11.23 21.89 7.42
CA ARG A 342 -10.68 23.27 7.44
C ARG A 342 -9.26 23.38 6.91
N VAL A 343 -8.47 22.32 6.93
CA VAL A 343 -7.10 22.33 6.40
C VAL A 343 -7.13 21.89 4.93
N ILE A 344 -7.94 20.88 4.61
CA ILE A 344 -7.94 20.22 3.31
C ILE A 344 -8.84 20.91 2.27
N ASP A 345 -9.84 21.73 2.63
CA ASP A 345 -10.73 22.38 1.66
C ASP A 345 -10.03 23.59 0.98
N PRO A 346 -10.04 23.73 -0.37
CA PRO A 346 -9.43 24.89 -1.04
C PRO A 346 -9.98 26.25 -0.60
N LYS A 347 -11.21 26.28 -0.05
CA LYS A 347 -11.86 27.53 0.36
C LYS A 347 -11.33 28.11 1.68
N SER A 348 -10.67 27.31 2.51
CA SER A 348 -10.10 27.79 3.78
C SER A 348 -8.75 28.50 3.59
N GLU A 349 -7.96 28.09 2.61
CA GLU A 349 -6.71 28.76 2.20
C GLU A 349 -6.93 30.26 1.89
N ARG A 350 -8.00 30.59 1.15
CA ARG A 350 -8.33 31.99 0.83
C ARG A 350 -8.65 32.83 2.06
N LYS A 351 -9.37 32.27 3.04
CA LYS A 351 -9.69 32.99 4.28
C LYS A 351 -8.45 33.23 5.15
N HIS A 352 -7.50 32.30 5.16
CA HIS A 352 -6.26 32.48 5.94
C HIS A 352 -5.37 33.58 5.35
N LEU A 353 -5.25 33.63 4.02
CA LEU A 353 -4.51 34.70 3.31
C LEU A 353 -5.19 36.07 3.39
N GLU A 354 -6.52 36.12 3.54
CA GLU A 354 -7.27 37.37 3.74
C GLU A 354 -7.23 37.89 5.18
N LEU A 355 -7.03 37.02 6.18
CA LEU A 355 -6.92 37.41 7.60
C LEU A 355 -5.50 37.84 8.01
N GLN A 356 -4.50 37.62 7.15
CA GLN A 356 -3.11 38.04 7.35
C GLN A 356 -2.72 39.31 6.56
N LYS A 357 -3.68 39.91 5.85
CA LYS A 357 -3.58 41.23 5.21
C LYS A 357 -4.41 42.23 5.98
#